data_AF-D3FF39-F1
#
_entry.id   AF-D3FF39-F1
#
_cell.length_a   1.000
_cell.length_b   1.000
_cell.length_c   1.000
_cell.angle_alpha   90.00
_cell.angle_beta   90.00
_cell.angle_gamma   90.00
#
_symmetry.space_group_name_H-M   'P 1'
#
loop_
_entity.id
_entity.type
_entity.pdbx_description
1 polymer ?
#
loop_
_entity_poly.entity_id
_entity_poly.type
_entity_poly.pdbx_seq_one_letter_code
_entity_poly.pdbx_strand_id
1 'polypeptide(L)'
;MPSILLPVKPVGLGAPLVRRLPDGTLEEPAERRLDPVNETTVAWAVDAIAGGAAERVTAVAIGGSAAETALRAAAARGCERLLRIELDRDAGLAPSALDVATVAALLAAAARHVGADLVALGCESLDGSSGVVPAATAAALGWPLASRARTASLGAATGEARSTEEWRSDHAERGQTSAPPAGSLAARGDDDGEETVPLPAVVSFAEGGVTVRAPRLAHVIAARSAAIETVTAAQLLGDRAPATWSGGIVGVEPVPPRTRATRTVPAADPAAGARELLAAIEAVRATGAAANGDRATAPAANGDRTPRPAANGDRATAPAATARLAAHEAVR
;
A
#
# COMPACT_ATOMS: atom_id res chain seq x y z
N MET A 1 22.97 9.52 9.78
CA MET A 1 22.52 8.40 8.91
C MET A 1 21.03 8.62 8.66
N PRO A 2 20.41 8.07 7.59
CA PRO A 2 19.04 8.42 7.28
C PRO A 2 18.06 7.97 8.38
N SER A 3 17.05 8.81 8.63
CA SER A 3 15.88 8.50 9.45
C SER A 3 14.73 8.03 8.55
N ILE A 4 14.10 6.90 8.89
CA ILE A 4 13.06 6.27 8.06
C ILE A 4 11.68 6.49 8.69
N LEU A 5 10.74 7.03 7.93
CA LEU A 5 9.31 6.94 8.21
C LEU A 5 8.75 5.69 7.52
N LEU A 6 8.02 4.88 8.29
CA LEU A 6 7.49 3.60 7.85
C LEU A 6 5.96 3.58 7.98
N PRO A 7 5.20 4.03 6.96
CA PRO A 7 3.75 3.92 6.97
C PRO A 7 3.29 2.47 7.04
N VAL A 8 2.43 2.18 8.03
CA VAL A 8 1.80 0.88 8.23
C VAL A 8 0.28 1.01 8.27
N LYS A 9 -0.42 0.03 7.70
CA LYS A 9 -1.87 0.03 7.58
C LYS A 9 -2.47 -1.23 8.21
N PRO A 10 -3.55 -1.11 8.99
CA PRO A 10 -4.34 -2.25 9.40
C PRO A 10 -5.34 -2.66 8.31
N VAL A 11 -5.28 -3.91 7.85
CA VAL A 11 -6.19 -4.49 6.88
C VAL A 11 -6.95 -5.68 7.46
N GLY A 12 -8.14 -5.96 6.93
CA GLY A 12 -8.89 -7.17 7.29
C GLY A 12 -8.23 -8.40 6.66
N LEU A 13 -7.93 -9.42 7.46
CA LEU A 13 -7.42 -10.70 6.96
C LEU A 13 -8.50 -11.77 7.13
N GLY A 14 -8.82 -12.48 6.04
CA GLY A 14 -9.83 -13.53 6.03
C GLY A 14 -10.27 -13.86 4.60
N ALA A 15 -10.59 -15.12 4.33
CA ALA A 15 -11.21 -15.53 3.07
C ALA A 15 -12.68 -15.90 3.34
N PRO A 16 -13.65 -15.19 2.75
CA PRO A 16 -13.50 -14.06 1.83
C PRO A 16 -13.12 -12.75 2.56
N LEU A 17 -12.38 -11.87 1.87
CA LEU A 17 -11.99 -10.54 2.41
C LEU A 17 -13.19 -9.63 2.64
N VAL A 18 -14.31 -9.92 1.98
CA VAL A 18 -15.62 -9.30 2.19
C VAL A 18 -16.66 -10.40 2.01
N ARG A 19 -17.53 -10.61 3.00
CA ARG A 19 -18.63 -11.59 2.93
C ARG A 19 -19.89 -10.88 2.46
N ARG A 20 -20.53 -11.40 1.41
CA ARG A 20 -21.89 -10.97 1.02
C ARG A 20 -22.92 -11.72 1.86
N LEU A 21 -23.77 -10.98 2.55
CA LEU A 21 -24.90 -11.54 3.30
C LEU A 21 -26.09 -11.85 2.37
N PRO A 22 -27.05 -12.69 2.79
CA PRO A 22 -28.22 -13.05 1.97
C PRO A 22 -29.08 -11.86 1.53
N ASP A 23 -29.11 -10.80 2.33
CA ASP A 23 -29.82 -9.54 2.03
C ASP A 23 -29.06 -8.64 1.02
N GLY A 24 -27.87 -9.06 0.58
CA GLY A 24 -27.04 -8.36 -0.37
C GLY A 24 -26.05 -7.37 0.24
N THR A 25 -26.07 -7.18 1.57
CA THR A 25 -25.09 -6.34 2.26
C THR A 25 -23.70 -6.98 2.29
N LEU A 26 -22.68 -6.15 2.46
CA LEU A 26 -21.28 -6.56 2.52
C LEU A 26 -20.80 -6.44 3.97
N GLU A 27 -20.18 -7.51 4.47
CA GLU A 27 -19.58 -7.58 5.80
C GLU A 27 -18.06 -7.69 5.67
N GLU A 28 -17.35 -6.78 6.31
CA GLU A 28 -15.89 -6.80 6.39
C GLU A 28 -15.41 -7.63 7.60
N PRO A 29 -14.18 -8.19 7.56
CA PRO A 29 -13.59 -8.87 8.69
C PRO A 29 -13.45 -7.90 9.88
N ALA A 30 -14.04 -8.27 11.01
CA ALA A 30 -13.88 -7.51 12.25
C ALA A 30 -12.42 -7.50 12.74
N GLU A 31 -11.67 -8.58 12.46
CA GLU A 31 -10.27 -8.69 12.81
C GLU A 31 -9.37 -7.97 11.80
N ARG A 32 -8.68 -6.94 12.28
CA ARG A 32 -7.70 -6.18 11.50
C ARG A 32 -6.28 -6.53 11.97
N ARG A 33 -5.36 -6.67 11.03
CA ARG A 33 -3.95 -7.04 11.24
C ARG A 33 -3.05 -6.11 10.43
N LEU A 34 -1.74 -6.12 10.71
CA LEU A 34 -0.76 -5.45 9.88
C LEU A 34 -0.85 -5.97 8.44
N ASP A 35 -0.85 -5.06 7.46
CA ASP A 35 -0.85 -5.44 6.05
C ASP A 35 0.38 -6.32 5.73
N PRO A 36 0.21 -7.47 5.05
CA PRO A 36 1.32 -8.34 4.65
C PRO A 36 2.46 -7.61 3.93
N VAL A 37 2.15 -6.64 3.06
CA VAL A 37 3.20 -5.85 2.40
C VAL A 37 3.98 -4.99 3.41
N ASN A 38 3.34 -4.54 4.48
CA ASN A 38 4.01 -3.77 5.53
C ASN A 38 4.89 -4.65 6.42
N GLU A 39 4.67 -5.96 6.49
CA GLU A 39 5.62 -6.86 7.16
C GLU A 39 6.98 -6.88 6.42
N THR A 40 6.94 -6.83 5.09
CA THR A 40 8.13 -6.72 4.22
C THR A 40 8.88 -5.43 4.49
N THR A 41 8.17 -4.30 4.54
CA THR A 41 8.82 -2.99 4.78
C THR A 41 9.37 -2.87 6.20
N VAL A 42 8.69 -3.43 7.21
CA VAL A 42 9.18 -3.48 8.59
C VAL A 42 10.46 -4.30 8.67
N ALA A 43 10.49 -5.50 8.08
CA ALA A 43 11.68 -6.35 8.08
C ALA A 43 12.88 -5.62 7.45
N TRP A 44 12.68 -5.03 6.27
CA TRP A 44 13.72 -4.28 5.57
C TRP A 44 14.28 -3.11 6.40
N ALA A 45 13.39 -2.30 7.00
CA ALA A 45 13.79 -1.13 7.75
C ALA A 45 14.55 -1.50 9.05
N VAL A 46 14.13 -2.57 9.72
CA VAL A 46 14.82 -3.09 10.91
C VAL A 46 16.20 -3.65 10.54
N ASP A 47 16.32 -4.36 9.42
CA ASP A 47 17.61 -4.86 8.93
C ASP A 47 18.54 -3.70 8.56
N ALA A 48 18.02 -2.61 7.98
CA ALA A 48 18.80 -1.41 7.68
C ALA A 48 19.35 -0.74 8.96
N ILE A 49 18.60 -0.74 10.08
CA ILE A 49 19.08 -0.27 11.39
C ILE A 49 20.16 -1.21 11.94
N ALA A 50 19.89 -2.52 11.93
CA ALA A 50 20.80 -3.53 12.46
C ALA A 50 22.15 -3.55 11.71
N GLY A 51 22.13 -3.37 10.39
CA GLY A 51 23.32 -3.27 9.54
C GLY A 51 24.05 -1.92 9.63
N GLY A 52 23.50 -0.95 10.37
CA GLY A 52 24.08 0.39 10.48
C GLY A 52 24.01 1.18 9.17
N ALA A 53 22.95 0.99 8.39
CA ALA A 53 22.65 1.80 7.20
C ALA A 53 21.62 2.90 7.47
N ALA A 54 20.82 2.76 8.53
CA ALA A 54 19.85 3.75 9.00
C ALA A 54 20.07 4.08 10.48
N GLU A 55 19.64 5.27 10.92
CA GLU A 55 19.77 5.71 12.31
C GLU A 55 18.53 5.38 13.14
N ARG A 56 17.36 5.56 12.55
CA ARG A 56 16.07 5.50 13.25
C ARG A 56 14.97 5.04 12.30
N VAL A 57 14.01 4.28 12.83
CA VAL A 57 12.76 3.93 12.15
C VAL A 57 11.59 4.42 13.01
N THR A 58 10.67 5.19 12.41
CA THR A 58 9.39 5.55 13.01
C THR A 58 8.26 4.92 12.21
N ALA A 59 7.56 3.94 12.80
CA ALA A 59 6.34 3.41 12.21
C ALA A 59 5.20 4.41 12.39
N VAL A 60 4.42 4.67 11.33
CA VAL A 60 3.30 5.60 11.37
C VAL A 60 2.02 4.95 10.86
N ALA A 61 0.89 5.16 11.57
CA ALA A 61 -0.42 4.70 11.13
C ALA A 61 -1.47 5.79 11.34
N ILE A 62 -2.47 5.84 10.45
CA ILE A 62 -3.56 6.82 10.49
C ILE A 62 -4.84 6.13 10.98
N GLY A 63 -5.50 6.72 11.98
CA GLY A 63 -6.78 6.25 12.51
C GLY A 63 -6.73 5.88 13.99
N GLY A 64 -7.73 5.10 14.44
CA GLY A 64 -7.95 4.78 15.85
C GLY A 64 -7.34 3.44 16.31
N SER A 65 -8.13 2.61 16.97
CA SER A 65 -7.71 1.34 17.60
C SER A 65 -7.10 0.33 16.61
N ALA A 66 -7.64 0.24 15.38
CA ALA A 66 -7.07 -0.62 14.34
C ALA A 66 -5.67 -0.15 13.94
N ALA A 67 -5.43 1.16 13.85
CA ALA A 67 -4.12 1.73 13.53
C ALA A 67 -3.11 1.43 14.65
N GLU A 68 -3.54 1.55 15.91
CA GLU A 68 -2.74 1.11 17.05
C GLU A 68 -2.39 -0.38 16.96
N THR A 69 -3.32 -1.25 16.58
CA THR A 69 -3.04 -2.69 16.40
C THR A 69 -1.92 -2.94 15.38
N ALA A 70 -1.92 -2.23 14.25
CA ALA A 70 -0.83 -2.31 13.26
C ALA A 70 0.50 -1.78 13.80
N LEU A 71 0.50 -0.66 14.54
CA LEU A 71 1.70 -0.12 15.19
C LEU A 71 2.30 -1.09 16.22
N ARG A 72 1.46 -1.72 17.04
CA ARG A 72 1.89 -2.76 18.00
C ARG A 72 2.50 -3.96 17.29
N ALA A 73 1.94 -4.37 16.15
CA ALA A 73 2.47 -5.44 15.33
C ALA A 73 3.83 -5.08 14.67
N ALA A 74 4.02 -3.83 14.27
CA ALA A 74 5.31 -3.31 13.81
C ALA A 74 6.34 -3.25 14.96
N ALA A 75 5.91 -2.81 16.15
CA ALA A 75 6.75 -2.79 17.35
C ALA A 75 7.23 -4.19 17.75
N ALA A 76 6.34 -5.18 17.68
CA ALA A 76 6.67 -6.58 17.95
C ALA A 76 7.73 -7.14 16.98
N ARG A 77 7.92 -6.50 15.83
CA ARG A 77 8.93 -6.84 14.82
C ARG A 77 10.21 -5.99 14.91
N GLY A 78 10.29 -5.06 15.86
CA GLY A 78 11.52 -4.28 16.12
C GLY A 78 11.43 -2.80 15.77
N CYS A 79 10.25 -2.27 15.40
CA CYS A 79 10.09 -0.82 15.29
C CYS A 79 10.00 -0.17 16.68
N GLU A 80 10.98 0.65 17.04
CA GLU A 80 11.05 1.24 18.39
C GLU A 80 10.17 2.48 18.55
N ARG A 81 10.09 3.33 17.53
CA ARG A 81 9.29 4.57 17.58
C ARG A 81 7.98 4.40 16.81
N LEU A 82 6.88 4.79 17.46
CA LEU A 82 5.52 4.62 16.94
C LEU A 82 4.80 5.97 16.96
N LEU A 83 4.22 6.33 15.81
CA LEU A 83 3.43 7.54 15.63
C LEU A 83 2.02 7.15 15.16
N ARG A 84 0.99 7.55 15.90
CA ARG A 84 -0.40 7.45 15.47
C ARG A 84 -0.91 8.83 15.09
N ILE A 85 -1.42 8.93 13.87
CA ILE A 85 -2.13 10.11 13.39
C ILE A 85 -3.61 9.91 13.68
N GLU A 86 -4.10 10.62 14.69
CA GLU A 86 -5.51 10.61 15.05
C GLU A 86 -6.30 11.53 14.12
N LEU A 87 -7.43 11.02 13.65
CA LEU A 87 -8.33 11.77 12.79
C LEU A 87 -9.22 12.68 13.64
N ASP A 88 -9.16 13.97 13.35
CA ASP A 88 -9.99 14.97 14.00
C ASP A 88 -11.34 15.09 13.26
N ARG A 89 -12.39 14.55 13.88
CA ARG A 89 -13.76 14.61 13.32
C ARG A 89 -14.28 16.03 13.27
N ASP A 90 -13.92 16.88 14.24
CA ASP A 90 -14.40 18.25 14.34
C ASP A 90 -13.74 19.12 13.26
N ALA A 91 -12.53 18.73 12.81
CA ALA A 91 -11.87 19.30 11.63
C ALA A 91 -12.35 18.73 10.28
N GLY A 92 -13.40 17.90 10.26
CA GLY A 92 -13.96 17.31 9.04
C GLY A 92 -13.14 16.15 8.45
N LEU A 93 -12.13 15.65 9.16
CA LEU A 93 -11.28 14.54 8.71
C LEU A 93 -11.78 13.20 9.27
N ALA A 94 -13.03 12.86 8.98
CA ALA A 94 -13.56 11.53 9.32
C ALA A 94 -12.86 10.43 8.51
N PRO A 95 -12.92 9.14 8.93
CA PRO A 95 -12.35 8.03 8.15
C PRO A 95 -12.82 7.97 6.68
N SER A 96 -14.06 8.40 6.40
CA SER A 96 -14.61 8.48 5.03
C SER A 96 -13.96 9.56 4.17
N ALA A 97 -13.25 10.52 4.76
CA ALA A 97 -12.51 11.57 4.07
C ALA A 97 -11.06 11.16 3.74
N LEU A 98 -10.60 9.95 4.12
CA LEU A 98 -9.27 9.46 3.79
C LEU A 98 -9.19 8.94 2.35
N ASP A 99 -9.11 9.87 1.41
CA ASP A 99 -8.68 9.59 0.05
C ASP A 99 -7.15 9.52 -0.07
N VAL A 100 -6.67 9.17 -1.27
CA VAL A 100 -5.23 9.04 -1.57
C VAL A 100 -4.47 10.33 -1.29
N ALA A 101 -5.06 11.47 -1.64
CA ALA A 101 -4.40 12.77 -1.53
C ALA A 101 -4.29 13.22 -0.06
N THR A 102 -5.33 12.97 0.75
CA THR A 102 -5.34 13.22 2.19
C THR A 102 -4.35 12.33 2.91
N VAL A 103 -4.31 11.03 2.57
CA VAL A 103 -3.30 10.10 3.11
C VAL A 103 -1.89 10.59 2.74
N ALA A 104 -1.64 10.94 1.49
CA ALA A 104 -0.34 11.45 1.05
C ALA A 104 0.08 12.72 1.78
N ALA A 105 -0.84 13.68 1.98
CA ALA A 105 -0.60 14.91 2.72
C ALA A 105 -0.24 14.64 4.19
N LEU A 106 -0.95 13.71 4.85
CA LEU A 106 -0.67 13.31 6.23
C LEU A 106 0.68 12.60 6.36
N LEU A 107 1.01 11.70 5.43
CA LEU A 107 2.31 11.02 5.43
C LEU A 107 3.46 12.01 5.17
N ALA A 108 3.27 12.98 4.27
CA ALA A 108 4.24 14.03 4.01
C ALA A 108 4.44 14.94 5.24
N ALA A 109 3.36 15.31 5.93
CA ALA A 109 3.42 16.07 7.16
C ALA A 109 4.11 15.28 8.29
N ALA A 110 3.80 13.99 8.43
CA ALA A 110 4.45 13.11 9.39
C ALA A 110 5.95 12.95 9.12
N ALA A 111 6.36 12.81 7.86
CA ALA A 111 7.78 12.72 7.49
C ALA A 111 8.54 13.98 7.92
N ARG A 112 7.94 15.16 7.72
CA ARG A 112 8.50 16.45 8.18
C ARG A 112 8.52 16.56 9.71
N HIS A 113 7.44 16.15 10.38
CA HIS A 113 7.32 16.16 11.84
C HIS A 113 8.40 15.34 12.53
N VAL A 114 8.75 14.18 11.96
CA VAL A 114 9.76 13.28 12.54
C VAL A 114 11.18 13.49 12.00
N GLY A 115 11.37 14.42 11.05
CA GLY A 115 12.65 14.61 10.36
C GLY A 115 13.13 13.35 9.64
N ALA A 116 12.25 12.72 8.86
CA ALA A 116 12.62 11.58 8.02
C ALA A 116 13.39 12.03 6.78
N ASP A 117 14.32 11.18 6.32
CA ASP A 117 15.03 11.30 5.04
C ASP A 117 14.53 10.25 4.03
N LEU A 118 13.78 9.25 4.50
CA LEU A 118 13.22 8.19 3.68
C LEU A 118 11.80 7.88 4.13
N VAL A 119 10.86 7.78 3.20
CA VAL A 119 9.57 7.11 3.44
C VAL A 119 9.60 5.75 2.76
N ALA A 120 9.51 4.67 3.54
CA ALA A 120 9.45 3.30 3.03
C ALA A 120 8.06 2.72 3.29
N LEU A 121 7.30 2.37 2.25
CA LEU A 121 5.93 1.88 2.37
C LEU A 121 5.62 0.75 1.38
N GLY A 122 4.51 0.05 1.57
CA GLY A 122 4.05 -0.95 0.59
C GLY A 122 3.59 -0.29 -0.72
N CYS A 123 3.72 -0.99 -1.85
CA CYS A 123 3.25 -0.49 -3.14
C CYS A 123 1.73 -0.44 -3.22
N GLU A 124 1.06 -1.35 -2.52
CA GLU A 124 -0.38 -1.54 -2.60
C GLU A 124 -0.88 -2.19 -1.31
N SER A 125 -2.01 -1.71 -0.77
CA SER A 125 -2.62 -2.33 0.41
C SER A 125 -3.67 -3.36 0.01
N LEU A 126 -3.81 -4.41 0.81
CA LEU A 126 -4.68 -5.54 0.50
C LEU A 126 -6.16 -5.16 0.31
N ASP A 127 -6.62 -4.16 1.05
CA ASP A 127 -8.02 -3.70 1.07
C ASP A 127 -8.34 -2.75 -0.09
N GLY A 128 -7.54 -1.70 -0.26
CA GLY A 128 -7.81 -0.58 -1.15
C GLY A 128 -7.23 -0.74 -2.55
N SER A 129 -6.18 -1.56 -2.70
CA SER A 129 -5.54 -1.90 -3.97
C SER A 129 -5.37 -0.71 -4.94
N SER A 130 -5.03 0.47 -4.41
CA SER A 130 -5.01 1.70 -5.21
C SER A 130 -3.71 1.87 -5.97
N GLY A 131 -2.60 1.32 -5.46
CA GLY A 131 -1.27 1.39 -6.06
C GLY A 131 -0.64 2.79 -6.15
N VAL A 132 -1.33 3.84 -5.67
CA VAL A 132 -0.97 5.25 -5.97
C VAL A 132 -0.48 6.04 -4.76
N VAL A 133 -0.69 5.56 -3.52
CA VAL A 133 -0.26 6.27 -2.30
C VAL A 133 1.24 6.61 -2.32
N PRO A 134 2.17 5.71 -2.72
CA PRO A 134 3.59 6.07 -2.76
C PRO A 134 3.91 7.24 -3.69
N ALA A 135 3.34 7.25 -4.90
CA ALA A 135 3.54 8.33 -5.85
C ALA A 135 2.92 9.64 -5.38
N ALA A 136 1.73 9.59 -4.77
CA ALA A 136 1.11 10.75 -4.18
C ALA A 136 1.94 11.31 -3.00
N THR A 137 2.49 10.45 -2.14
CA THR A 137 3.37 10.86 -1.04
C THR A 137 4.67 11.48 -1.55
N ALA A 138 5.30 10.88 -2.57
CA ALA A 138 6.50 11.43 -3.20
C ALA A 138 6.24 12.83 -3.79
N ALA A 139 5.11 12.99 -4.50
CA ALA A 139 4.69 14.28 -5.04
C ALA A 139 4.42 15.32 -3.95
N ALA A 140 3.75 14.94 -2.86
CA ALA A 140 3.46 15.83 -1.72
C ALA A 140 4.73 16.27 -0.96
N LEU A 141 5.78 15.45 -0.99
CA LEU A 141 7.10 15.76 -0.42
C LEU A 141 8.02 16.50 -1.39
N GLY A 142 7.81 16.35 -2.71
CA GLY A 142 8.76 16.77 -3.73
C GLY A 142 10.00 15.89 -3.77
N TRP A 143 9.87 14.61 -3.41
CA TRP A 143 10.99 13.66 -3.33
C TRP A 143 10.97 12.69 -4.52
N PRO A 144 12.14 12.18 -4.96
CA PRO A 144 12.20 11.07 -5.92
C PRO A 144 11.51 9.82 -5.37
N LEU A 145 10.95 9.01 -6.27
CA LEU A 145 10.29 7.74 -5.96
C LEU A 145 11.04 6.58 -6.63
N ALA A 146 11.49 5.62 -5.83
CA ALA A 146 11.83 4.28 -6.30
C ALA A 146 10.61 3.36 -6.08
N SER A 147 9.94 2.94 -7.14
CA SER A 147 8.65 2.24 -7.03
C SER A 147 8.78 0.73 -7.16
N ARG A 148 7.94 -0.02 -6.42
CA ARG A 148 7.76 -1.48 -6.52
C ARG A 148 9.06 -2.28 -6.36
N ALA A 149 9.90 -1.85 -5.44
CA ALA A 149 11.10 -2.56 -5.05
C ALA A 149 10.78 -3.95 -4.45
N ARG A 150 11.54 -4.97 -4.85
CA ARG A 150 11.63 -6.27 -4.19
C ARG A 150 12.71 -6.27 -3.11
N THR A 151 13.76 -5.49 -3.32
CA THR A 151 14.83 -5.24 -2.35
C THR A 151 15.33 -3.80 -2.51
N ALA A 152 15.96 -3.26 -1.47
CA ALA A 152 16.66 -1.99 -1.57
C ALA A 152 17.87 -1.97 -0.64
N SER A 153 18.84 -1.11 -0.93
CA SER A 153 20.02 -0.88 -0.10
C SER A 153 20.27 0.62 0.06
N LEU A 154 20.75 1.03 1.23
CA LEU A 154 21.07 2.42 1.56
C LEU A 154 22.58 2.63 1.51
N GLY A 155 23.00 3.71 0.86
CA GLY A 155 24.41 4.08 0.77
C GLY A 155 24.90 4.66 2.09
N ALA A 156 25.74 3.91 2.80
CA ALA A 156 26.30 4.33 4.08
C ALA A 156 27.32 5.48 3.91
N ALA A 157 27.28 6.46 4.82
CA ALA A 157 28.19 7.61 4.81
C ALA A 157 29.63 7.24 5.23
N THR A 158 29.78 6.22 6.06
CA THR A 158 31.07 5.60 6.41
C THR A 158 31.13 4.26 5.68
N GLY A 159 32.19 4.00 4.92
CA GLY A 159 32.37 2.80 4.08
C GLY A 159 32.38 1.45 4.81
N GLU A 160 31.92 1.39 6.05
CA GLU A 160 31.68 0.18 6.82
C GLU A 160 30.19 0.15 7.18
N ALA A 161 29.36 -0.40 6.28
CA ALA A 161 28.21 -1.14 6.77
C ALA A 161 28.77 -2.21 7.73
N ARG A 162 28.26 -2.29 8.96
CA ARG A 162 28.61 -3.39 9.87
C ARG A 162 27.91 -4.63 9.36
N SER A 163 28.37 -5.12 8.21
CA SER A 163 27.84 -6.29 7.57
C SER A 163 28.26 -7.47 8.41
N THR A 164 27.32 -8.05 9.15
CA THR A 164 27.52 -9.40 9.67
C THR A 164 27.69 -10.35 8.47
N GLU A 165 28.41 -11.45 8.65
CA GLU A 165 28.65 -12.45 7.60
C GLU A 165 27.31 -13.05 7.08
N GLU A 166 26.29 -13.08 7.94
CA GLU A 166 24.89 -13.42 7.63
C GLU A 166 24.23 -12.37 6.71
N TRP A 167 24.46 -11.07 6.94
CA TRP A 167 23.94 -9.99 6.08
C TRP A 167 24.55 -10.03 4.67
N ARG A 168 25.88 -10.27 4.55
CA ARG A 168 26.56 -10.38 3.24
C ARG A 168 26.09 -11.61 2.46
N SER A 169 25.85 -12.73 3.13
CA SER A 169 25.41 -13.98 2.50
C SER A 169 23.97 -13.87 1.97
N ASP A 170 23.06 -13.28 2.75
CA ASP A 170 21.68 -13.02 2.31
C ASP A 170 21.61 -12.00 1.16
N HIS A 171 22.52 -11.02 1.09
CA HIS A 171 22.53 -9.96 0.06
C HIS A 171 23.23 -10.40 -1.24
N ALA A 172 24.27 -11.23 -1.17
CA ALA A 172 25.00 -11.73 -2.35
C ALA A 172 24.15 -12.69 -3.20
N GLU A 173 23.25 -13.47 -2.58
CA GLU A 173 22.30 -14.33 -3.29
C GLU A 173 21.18 -13.54 -4.01
N ARG A 174 21.06 -12.22 -3.77
CA ARG A 174 19.99 -11.33 -4.28
C ARG A 174 20.42 -10.42 -5.43
N GLY A 175 21.63 -10.61 -5.97
CA GLY A 175 22.10 -9.89 -7.16
C GLY A 175 22.47 -8.42 -6.93
N GLN A 176 22.61 -7.96 -5.69
CA GLN A 176 23.14 -6.62 -5.39
C GLN A 176 24.67 -6.62 -5.58
N THR A 177 25.12 -6.06 -6.71
CA THR A 177 26.52 -6.17 -7.16
C THR A 177 27.44 -5.10 -6.60
N SER A 178 26.90 -3.97 -6.11
CA SER A 178 27.68 -2.88 -5.51
C SER A 178 26.88 -2.08 -4.49
N ALA A 179 27.54 -1.62 -3.42
CA ALA A 179 26.92 -0.70 -2.47
C ALA A 179 26.60 0.65 -3.14
N PRO A 180 25.40 1.21 -2.95
CA PRO A 180 25.04 2.49 -3.56
C PRO A 180 25.88 3.65 -2.99
N PRO A 181 26.05 4.75 -3.74
CA PRO A 181 26.75 5.95 -3.26
C PRO A 181 26.19 6.45 -1.93
N ALA A 182 27.06 6.99 -1.07
CA ALA A 182 26.64 7.61 0.17
C ALA A 182 25.54 8.67 -0.07
N GLY A 183 24.47 8.61 0.73
CA GLY A 183 23.33 9.54 0.57
C GLY A 183 22.37 9.16 -0.56
N SER A 184 22.42 7.93 -1.06
CA SER A 184 21.47 7.40 -2.04
C SER A 184 20.84 6.08 -1.61
N LEU A 185 19.76 5.70 -2.29
CA LEU A 185 19.07 4.42 -2.17
C LEU A 185 19.12 3.72 -3.52
N ALA A 186 19.59 2.47 -3.56
CA ALA A 186 19.42 1.60 -4.72
C ALA A 186 18.27 0.63 -4.48
N ALA A 187 17.30 0.59 -5.40
CA ALA A 187 16.13 -0.28 -5.33
C ALA A 187 16.10 -1.22 -6.55
N ARG A 188 15.73 -2.48 -6.32
CA ARG A 188 15.64 -3.50 -7.38
C ARG A 188 14.20 -3.97 -7.53
N GLY A 189 13.66 -3.90 -8.75
CA GLY A 189 12.29 -4.32 -9.08
C GLY A 189 12.18 -5.78 -9.53
N ASP A 190 11.01 -6.13 -10.10
CA ASP A 190 10.72 -7.47 -10.64
C ASP A 190 11.55 -7.80 -11.90
N ASP A 191 11.87 -6.79 -12.72
CA ASP A 191 12.59 -6.96 -13.98
C ASP A 191 14.11 -7.08 -13.80
N ASP A 192 14.58 -7.35 -12.59
CA ASP A 192 15.99 -7.42 -12.25
C ASP A 192 16.79 -6.13 -12.53
N GLY A 193 16.10 -5.02 -12.83
CA GLY A 193 16.67 -3.68 -12.95
C GLY A 193 16.94 -3.07 -11.57
N GLU A 194 18.05 -2.34 -11.46
CA GLU A 194 18.39 -1.55 -10.29
C GLU A 194 18.29 -0.05 -10.64
N GLU A 195 17.58 0.70 -9.79
CA GLU A 195 17.44 2.15 -9.90
C GLU A 195 18.02 2.81 -8.65
N THR A 196 18.88 3.81 -8.84
CA THR A 196 19.46 4.59 -7.73
C THR A 196 18.84 5.98 -7.67
N VAL A 197 18.35 6.37 -6.50
CA VAL A 197 17.77 7.70 -6.23
C VAL A 197 18.50 8.41 -5.09
N PRO A 198 18.68 9.74 -5.15
CA PRO A 198 19.28 10.49 -4.06
C PRO A 198 18.32 10.59 -2.86
N LEU A 199 18.86 10.64 -1.64
CA LEU A 199 18.09 10.98 -0.45
C LEU A 199 17.93 12.51 -0.32
N PRO A 200 16.79 13.01 0.19
CA PRO A 200 15.67 12.24 0.72
C PRO A 200 14.79 11.62 -0.38
N ALA A 201 14.18 10.46 -0.12
CA ALA A 201 13.45 9.69 -1.13
C ALA A 201 12.19 9.00 -0.58
N VAL A 202 11.31 8.57 -1.48
CA VAL A 202 10.25 7.61 -1.20
C VAL A 202 10.59 6.30 -1.89
N VAL A 203 10.40 5.19 -1.19
CA VAL A 203 10.52 3.84 -1.77
C VAL A 203 9.27 3.03 -1.47
N SER A 204 8.72 2.38 -2.49
CA SER A 204 7.61 1.45 -2.31
C SER A 204 8.06 0.01 -2.55
N PHE A 205 7.58 -0.91 -1.71
CA PHE A 205 7.93 -2.33 -1.81
C PHE A 205 6.76 -3.17 -2.28
N ALA A 206 7.02 -4.10 -3.19
CA ALA A 206 6.13 -5.21 -3.47
C ALA A 206 6.40 -6.37 -2.50
N GLU A 207 5.44 -7.28 -2.36
CA GLU A 207 5.62 -8.46 -1.50
C GLU A 207 6.72 -9.39 -2.01
N GLY A 208 7.46 -9.99 -1.08
CA GLY A 208 8.57 -10.89 -1.37
C GLY A 208 9.87 -10.15 -1.69
N GLY A 209 10.96 -10.88 -1.86
CA GLY A 209 12.29 -10.30 -2.01
C GLY A 209 12.95 -9.92 -0.69
N VAL A 210 12.21 -9.53 0.36
CA VAL A 210 12.73 -9.37 1.74
C VAL A 210 12.25 -10.52 2.63
N THR A 211 13.14 -11.08 3.44
CA THR A 211 12.79 -12.18 4.35
C THR A 211 12.11 -11.64 5.59
N VAL A 212 10.80 -11.88 5.73
CA VAL A 212 10.05 -11.52 6.94
C VAL A 212 10.31 -12.56 8.03
N ARG A 213 10.94 -12.14 9.13
CA ARG A 213 11.18 -13.00 10.30
C ARG A 213 10.02 -12.90 11.29
N ALA A 214 9.68 -14.02 11.93
CA ALA A 214 8.67 -14.02 12.98
C ALA A 214 9.08 -13.11 14.15
N PRO A 215 8.12 -12.40 14.79
CA PRO A 215 8.37 -11.61 16.00
C PRO A 215 9.03 -12.45 17.10
N ARG A 216 10.05 -11.88 17.77
CA ARG A 216 10.63 -12.50 18.96
C ARG A 216 9.71 -12.28 20.15
N LEU A 217 9.56 -13.26 21.04
CA LEU A 217 8.69 -13.17 22.22
C LEU A 217 8.99 -11.91 23.07
N ALA A 218 10.27 -11.58 23.25
CA ALA A 218 10.68 -10.38 23.98
C ALA A 218 10.11 -9.09 23.34
N HIS A 219 10.16 -8.96 22.02
CA HIS A 219 9.60 -7.80 21.31
C HIS A 219 8.07 -7.80 21.38
N VAL A 220 7.41 -8.95 21.30
CA VAL A 220 5.96 -9.06 21.45
C VAL A 220 5.51 -8.56 22.83
N ILE A 221 6.25 -8.91 23.88
CA ILE A 221 5.97 -8.44 25.25
C ILE A 221 6.20 -6.93 25.35
N ALA A 222 7.35 -6.43 24.88
CA ALA A 222 7.67 -5.00 24.92
C ALA A 222 6.68 -4.15 24.12
N ALA A 223 6.21 -4.66 22.97
CA ALA A 223 5.27 -3.97 22.09
C ALA A 223 3.95 -3.64 22.77
N ARG A 224 3.47 -4.47 23.73
CA ARG A 224 2.20 -4.23 24.44
C ARG A 224 2.19 -2.93 25.23
N SER A 225 3.35 -2.50 25.73
CA SER A 225 3.49 -1.29 26.55
C SER A 225 4.35 -0.20 25.90
N ALA A 226 4.79 -0.38 24.65
CA ALA A 226 5.54 0.63 23.91
C ALA A 226 4.78 1.96 23.86
N ALA A 227 5.47 3.09 24.01
CA ALA A 227 4.83 4.38 23.88
C ALA A 227 4.42 4.63 22.41
N ILE A 228 3.19 5.07 22.19
CA ILE A 228 2.70 5.52 20.89
C ILE A 228 2.49 7.03 20.99
N GLU A 229 3.34 7.79 20.31
CA GLU A 229 3.12 9.22 20.14
C GLU A 229 1.83 9.39 19.34
N THR A 230 0.87 10.15 19.87
CA THR A 230 -0.37 10.46 19.16
C THR A 230 -0.39 11.94 18.82
N VAL A 231 -0.58 12.24 17.55
CA VAL A 231 -0.74 13.60 17.01
C VAL A 231 -2.03 13.65 16.22
N THR A 232 -2.77 14.75 16.29
CA THR A 232 -3.97 14.91 15.47
C THR A 232 -3.60 15.30 14.05
N ALA A 233 -4.44 14.93 13.09
CA ALA A 233 -4.32 15.35 11.70
C ALA A 233 -4.26 16.88 11.59
N ALA A 234 -5.06 17.60 12.40
CA ALA A 234 -5.05 19.06 12.45
C ALA A 234 -3.70 19.62 12.94
N GLN A 235 -3.05 19.00 13.93
CA GLN A 235 -1.72 19.41 14.39
C GLN A 235 -0.66 19.27 13.30
N LEU A 236 -0.72 18.20 12.51
CA LEU A 236 0.23 17.95 11.43
C LEU A 236 0.01 18.84 10.20
N LEU A 237 -1.25 19.07 9.84
CA LEU A 237 -1.61 19.83 8.65
C LEU A 237 -1.68 21.34 8.91
N GLY A 238 -1.95 21.76 10.15
CA GLY A 238 -2.22 23.16 10.49
C GLY A 238 -3.38 23.71 9.64
N ASP A 239 -3.20 24.91 9.10
CA ASP A 239 -4.18 25.56 8.20
C ASP A 239 -4.17 24.98 6.78
N ARG A 240 -3.28 24.03 6.47
CA ARG A 240 -3.19 23.43 5.14
C ARG A 240 -4.28 22.37 5.03
N ALA A 241 -5.44 22.76 4.52
CA ALA A 241 -6.42 21.78 4.07
C ALA A 241 -5.72 20.81 3.09
N PRO A 242 -5.83 19.49 3.29
CA PRO A 242 -5.30 18.55 2.33
C PRO A 242 -5.98 18.83 0.99
N ALA A 243 -5.24 18.73 -0.11
CA ALA A 243 -5.85 18.78 -1.43
C ALA A 243 -6.76 17.54 -1.53
N THR A 244 -8.04 17.68 -1.20
CA THR A 244 -8.97 16.58 -1.33
C THR A 244 -9.23 16.37 -2.81
N TRP A 245 -9.26 15.11 -3.24
CA TRP A 245 -9.91 14.82 -4.49
C TRP A 245 -11.39 15.13 -4.29
N SER A 246 -11.98 15.91 -5.20
CA SER A 246 -13.40 16.25 -5.13
C SER A 246 -14.32 15.04 -5.39
N GLY A 247 -13.75 13.84 -5.55
CA GLY A 247 -14.45 12.59 -5.80
C GLY A 247 -14.48 11.73 -4.53
N GLY A 248 -15.61 11.06 -4.31
CA GLY A 248 -15.77 10.06 -3.27
C GLY A 248 -16.24 8.73 -3.86
N ILE A 249 -16.12 7.65 -3.09
CA ILE A 249 -16.76 6.39 -3.43
C ILE A 249 -18.26 6.58 -3.28
N VAL A 250 -18.98 6.59 -4.41
CA VAL A 250 -20.44 6.76 -4.45
C VAL A 250 -21.21 5.45 -4.30
N GLY A 251 -20.51 4.31 -4.41
CA GLY A 251 -21.08 2.98 -4.26
C GLY A 251 -19.99 1.90 -4.33
N VAL A 252 -20.23 0.79 -3.63
CA VAL A 252 -19.44 -0.44 -3.70
C VAL A 252 -20.40 -1.56 -4.02
N GLU A 253 -20.16 -2.27 -5.11
CA GLU A 253 -21.00 -3.37 -5.56
C GLU A 253 -20.19 -4.67 -5.59
N PRO A 254 -20.78 -5.81 -5.20
CA PRO A 254 -20.12 -7.10 -5.32
C PRO A 254 -19.89 -7.42 -6.80
N VAL A 255 -18.67 -7.85 -7.14
CA VAL A 255 -18.38 -8.41 -8.46
C VAL A 255 -19.27 -9.65 -8.64
N PRO A 256 -20.11 -9.72 -9.69
CA PRO A 256 -20.96 -10.89 -9.93
C PRO A 256 -20.14 -12.18 -9.96
N PRO A 257 -20.64 -13.27 -9.36
CA PRO A 257 -19.91 -14.53 -9.33
C PRO A 257 -19.62 -14.97 -10.76
N ARG A 258 -18.34 -15.19 -11.07
CA ARG A 258 -17.95 -15.76 -12.36
C ARG A 258 -18.32 -17.24 -12.35
N THR A 259 -19.31 -17.63 -13.13
CA THR A 259 -19.55 -19.05 -13.46
C THR A 259 -18.38 -19.52 -14.32
N ARG A 260 -17.35 -20.09 -13.69
CA ARG A 260 -16.29 -20.81 -14.42
C ARG A 260 -16.87 -22.14 -14.84
N ALA A 261 -17.02 -22.36 -16.15
CA ALA A 261 -17.17 -23.69 -16.69
C ALA A 261 -15.83 -24.41 -16.53
N THR A 262 -15.65 -25.14 -15.43
CA THR A 262 -14.44 -25.95 -15.22
C THR A 262 -14.63 -27.28 -15.94
N ARG A 263 -13.77 -27.58 -16.91
CA ARG A 263 -13.66 -28.91 -17.51
C ARG A 263 -12.43 -29.60 -16.93
N THR A 264 -12.66 -30.67 -16.18
CA THR A 264 -11.57 -31.59 -15.81
C THR A 264 -11.31 -32.51 -17.00
N VAL A 265 -10.04 -32.66 -17.38
CA VAL A 265 -9.59 -33.61 -18.40
C VAL A 265 -9.05 -34.85 -17.69
N PRO A 266 -9.83 -35.93 -17.56
CA PRO A 266 -9.35 -37.16 -16.94
C PRO A 266 -8.46 -37.89 -17.95
N ALA A 267 -7.15 -37.87 -17.74
CA ALA A 267 -6.22 -38.59 -18.59
C ALA A 267 -5.47 -39.67 -17.80
N ALA A 268 -5.53 -40.91 -18.29
CA ALA A 268 -4.77 -42.03 -17.75
C ALA A 268 -3.25 -41.91 -18.02
N ASP A 269 -2.87 -41.09 -19.01
CA ASP A 269 -1.50 -40.79 -19.40
C ASP A 269 -1.30 -39.26 -19.47
N PRO A 270 -0.22 -38.70 -18.88
CA PRO A 270 0.05 -37.26 -18.90
C PRO A 270 0.13 -36.64 -20.31
N ALA A 271 0.67 -37.35 -21.31
CA ALA A 271 0.80 -36.80 -22.66
C ALA A 271 -0.55 -36.71 -23.38
N ALA A 272 -1.45 -37.67 -23.16
CA ALA A 272 -2.83 -37.59 -23.62
C ALA A 272 -3.59 -36.43 -22.97
N GLY A 273 -3.41 -36.24 -21.65
CA GLY A 273 -4.04 -35.14 -20.92
C GLY A 273 -3.56 -33.76 -21.38
N ALA A 274 -2.26 -33.61 -21.64
CA ALA A 274 -1.70 -32.36 -22.17
C ALA A 274 -2.28 -32.00 -23.56
N ARG A 275 -2.43 -32.99 -24.45
CA ARG A 275 -3.02 -32.77 -25.79
C ARG A 275 -4.50 -32.36 -25.71
N GLU A 276 -5.28 -33.02 -24.86
CA GLU A 276 -6.70 -32.69 -24.69
C GLU A 276 -6.88 -31.31 -24.03
N LEU A 277 -6.03 -30.96 -23.06
CA LEU A 277 -6.03 -29.63 -22.47
C LEU A 277 -5.68 -28.55 -23.50
N LEU A 278 -4.66 -28.77 -24.33
CA LEU A 278 -4.28 -27.84 -25.39
C LEU A 278 -5.43 -27.64 -26.40
N ALA A 279 -6.05 -28.72 -26.85
CA ALA A 279 -7.21 -28.66 -27.75
C ALA A 279 -8.38 -27.89 -27.12
N ALA A 280 -8.64 -28.07 -25.83
CA ALA A 280 -9.67 -27.31 -25.11
C ALA A 280 -9.33 -25.80 -25.02
N ILE A 281 -8.07 -25.44 -24.76
CA ILE A 281 -7.61 -24.04 -24.74
C ILE A 281 -7.76 -23.41 -26.13
N GLU A 282 -7.37 -24.12 -27.19
CA GLU A 282 -7.48 -23.64 -28.58
C GLU A 282 -8.95 -23.44 -29.00
N ALA A 283 -9.84 -24.37 -28.64
CA ALA A 283 -11.27 -24.24 -28.90
C ALA A 283 -11.89 -23.01 -28.20
N VAL A 284 -11.48 -22.73 -26.95
CA VAL A 284 -11.88 -21.52 -26.20
C VAL A 284 -11.32 -20.25 -26.85
N ARG A 285 -10.07 -20.26 -27.33
CA ARG A 285 -9.49 -19.12 -28.04
C ARG A 285 -10.23 -18.83 -29.36
N ALA A 286 -10.57 -19.86 -30.12
CA ALA A 286 -11.29 -19.73 -31.38
C ALA A 286 -12.72 -19.17 -31.18
N THR A 287 -13.43 -19.62 -30.14
CA THR A 287 -14.78 -19.11 -29.80
C THR A 287 -14.74 -17.74 -29.13
N GLY A 288 -13.73 -17.46 -28.28
CA GLY A 288 -13.53 -16.15 -27.66
C GLY A 288 -13.15 -15.05 -28.66
N ALA A 289 -12.42 -15.38 -29.73
CA ALA A 289 -12.14 -14.46 -30.82
C ALA A 289 -13.42 -14.05 -31.59
N ALA A 290 -14.38 -14.97 -31.76
CA ALA A 290 -15.68 -14.66 -32.36
C ALA A 290 -16.51 -13.72 -31.47
N ALA A 291 -16.51 -13.92 -30.16
CA ALA A 291 -17.25 -13.08 -29.20
C ALA A 291 -16.66 -11.66 -29.01
N ASN A 292 -15.34 -11.48 -29.21
CA ASN A 292 -14.72 -10.15 -29.16
C ASN A 292 -14.88 -9.36 -30.48
N GLY A 293 -15.15 -10.03 -31.60
CA GLY A 293 -15.49 -9.37 -32.87
C GLY A 293 -16.81 -8.58 -32.80
N ASP A 294 -17.81 -9.10 -32.07
CA ASP A 294 -19.12 -8.46 -31.89
C ASP A 294 -19.12 -7.30 -30.87
N ARG A 295 -18.04 -7.12 -30.09
CA ARG A 295 -17.91 -5.96 -29.20
C ARG A 295 -17.50 -4.67 -29.92
N ALA A 296 -17.05 -4.78 -31.17
CA ALA A 296 -16.67 -3.61 -31.98
C ALA A 296 -17.87 -2.75 -32.43
N THR A 297 -19.11 -3.22 -32.24
CA THR A 297 -20.34 -2.53 -32.69
C THR A 297 -21.26 -2.10 -31.54
N ALA A 298 -20.89 -2.37 -30.27
CA ALA A 298 -21.61 -1.79 -29.14
C ALA A 298 -21.25 -0.29 -29.03
N PRO A 299 -22.23 0.64 -28.98
CA PRO A 299 -21.92 2.04 -28.76
C PRO A 299 -21.21 2.15 -27.41
N ALA A 300 -20.03 2.75 -27.41
CA ALA A 300 -19.28 3.00 -26.20
C ALA A 300 -20.20 3.75 -25.22
N ALA A 301 -20.59 3.12 -24.12
CA ALA A 301 -21.24 3.78 -22.99
C ALA A 301 -20.24 4.64 -22.19
N ASN A 302 -19.27 5.24 -22.89
CA ASN A 302 -18.59 6.43 -22.42
C ASN A 302 -19.41 7.59 -22.95
N GLY A 303 -20.02 8.35 -22.04
CA GLY A 303 -20.66 9.60 -22.37
C GLY A 303 -19.82 10.41 -23.34
N ASP A 304 -20.52 10.99 -24.32
CA ASP A 304 -20.04 11.87 -25.37
C ASP A 304 -18.67 12.53 -25.06
N ARG A 305 -17.62 12.03 -25.72
CA ARG A 305 -16.29 12.68 -25.75
C ARG A 305 -16.25 13.71 -26.88
N THR A 306 -17.24 14.59 -26.97
CA THR A 306 -17.02 15.84 -27.68
C THR A 306 -15.91 16.61 -26.95
N PRO A 307 -14.83 17.01 -27.63
CA PRO A 307 -13.78 17.80 -27.01
C PRO A 307 -14.40 19.12 -26.55
N ARG A 308 -14.55 19.30 -25.24
CA ARG A 308 -15.08 20.52 -24.64
C ARG A 308 -14.06 21.64 -24.90
N PRO A 309 -14.44 22.75 -25.56
CA PRO A 309 -13.52 23.85 -25.77
C PRO A 309 -13.09 24.43 -24.42
N ALA A 310 -11.81 24.82 -24.33
CA ALA A 310 -11.24 25.46 -23.15
C ALA A 310 -12.05 26.73 -22.82
N ALA A 311 -12.76 26.70 -21.69
CA ALA A 311 -13.49 27.85 -21.17
C ALA A 311 -12.85 28.30 -19.86
N ASN A 312 -12.00 29.30 -19.96
CA ASN A 312 -11.78 30.27 -18.89
C ASN A 312 -13.12 30.95 -18.56
N GLY A 313 -13.40 31.16 -17.28
CA GLY A 313 -14.34 32.19 -16.83
C GLY A 313 -15.70 31.69 -16.31
N ASP A 314 -15.98 32.16 -15.11
CA ASP A 314 -17.28 32.36 -14.47
C ASP A 314 -18.00 31.19 -13.75
N ARG A 315 -17.91 31.32 -12.42
CA ARG A 315 -18.76 30.68 -11.40
C ARG A 315 -20.23 30.98 -11.69
N ALA A 316 -21.03 29.93 -11.88
CA ALA A 316 -22.46 29.99 -11.65
C ALA A 316 -22.91 28.73 -10.90
N THR A 317 -23.78 28.96 -9.92
CA THR A 317 -24.32 28.09 -8.87
C THR A 317 -25.03 26.84 -9.40
N ALA A 318 -24.74 25.68 -8.81
CA ALA A 318 -25.50 24.44 -9.00
C ALA A 318 -26.55 24.24 -7.88
N PRO A 319 -27.74 23.67 -8.18
CA PRO A 319 -28.85 23.56 -7.24
C PRO A 319 -28.70 22.38 -6.27
N ALA A 320 -29.30 22.53 -5.09
CA ALA A 320 -29.32 21.57 -4.00
C ALA A 320 -30.00 20.25 -4.39
N ALA A 321 -29.30 19.12 -4.20
CA ALA A 321 -29.87 17.78 -4.31
C ALA A 321 -29.90 17.14 -2.93
N THR A 322 -31.12 17.01 -2.40
CA THR A 322 -31.44 16.34 -1.14
C THR A 322 -31.42 14.82 -1.35
N ALA A 323 -30.58 14.08 -0.62
CA ALA A 323 -30.70 12.63 -0.50
C ALA A 323 -30.30 12.16 0.90
N ARG A 324 -31.23 11.45 1.54
CA ARG A 324 -31.23 11.00 2.94
C ARG A 324 -30.14 9.95 3.20
N LEU A 325 -29.25 10.23 4.15
CA LEU A 325 -28.45 9.21 4.83
C LEU A 325 -29.32 8.54 5.93
N ALA A 326 -29.49 7.23 5.86
CA ALA A 326 -29.87 6.45 7.04
C ALA A 326 -28.59 6.12 7.82
N ALA A 327 -28.41 6.79 8.95
CA ALA A 327 -27.37 6.47 9.93
C ALA A 327 -27.69 5.12 10.58
N HIS A 328 -26.69 4.25 10.70
CA HIS A 328 -26.74 3.14 11.66
C HIS A 328 -25.71 3.41 12.74
N GLU A 329 -26.19 4.04 13.82
CA GLU A 329 -25.51 4.12 15.11
C GLU A 329 -25.48 2.76 15.80
N ALA A 330 -24.46 2.61 16.65
CA ALA A 330 -24.40 1.74 17.83
C ALA A 330 -24.47 0.22 17.65
N VAL A 331 -23.32 -0.44 17.82
CA VAL A 331 -23.19 -1.57 18.77
C VAL A 331 -21.85 -1.44 19.50
N ARG A 332 -21.91 -1.66 20.82
CA ARG A 332 -20.88 -1.51 21.86
C ARG A 332 -19.57 -2.23 21.61
#